data_AF-A0A257RF15-F1
#
_entry.id   AF-A0A257RF15-F1
#
_cell.length_a   1.000
_cell.length_b   1.000
_cell.length_c   1.000
_cell.angle_alpha   90.00
_cell.angle_beta   90.00
_cell.angle_gamma   90.00
#
_symmetry.space_group_name_H-M   'P 1'
#
loop_
_entity.id
_entity.type
_entity.pdbx_description
1 polymer ?
#
loop_
_entity_poly.entity_id
_entity_poly.type
_entity_poly.pdbx_seq_one_letter_code
_entity_poly.pdbx_strand_id
1 'polypeptide(L)' 'DHILKSIEAGTGMIDDLDTLAEMTGNLGPGRTFCALAPGAMASLQSGLRYFGAEFTRHIETRACAWT' A
#
# COMPACT_ATOMS: atom_id res chain seq x y z
N ASP A 1 3.96 6.64 -6.30
CA ASP A 1 4.97 5.59 -6.17
C ASP A 1 6.02 5.85 -5.06
N HIS A 2 5.82 6.87 -4.21
CA HIS A 2 6.77 7.21 -3.14
C HIS A 2 6.56 6.36 -1.88
N ILE A 3 5.30 6.12 -1.50
CA ILE A 3 4.95 5.49 -0.22
C ILE A 3 5.54 4.07 -0.07
N LEU A 4 5.27 3.17 -1.02
CA LEU A 4 5.78 1.79 -0.94
C LEU A 4 7.31 1.74 -0.92
N LYS A 5 7.97 2.62 -1.69
CA LYS A 5 9.43 2.77 -1.68
C LYS A 5 9.95 3.30 -0.35
N SER A 6 9.23 4.22 0.29
CA SER A 6 9.59 4.71 1.63
C SER A 6 9.51 3.60 2.67
N ILE A 7 8.47 2.75 2.61
CA ILE A 7 8.35 1.56 3.47
C ILE A 7 9.55 0.64 3.27
N GLU A 8 9.88 0.29 2.01
CA GLU A 8 11.06 -0.54 1.68
C GLU A 8 12.39 0.07 2.16
N ALA A 9 12.52 1.40 2.09
CA ALA A 9 13.71 2.12 2.54
C ALA A 9 13.78 2.32 4.08
N GLY A 10 12.79 1.81 4.84
CA GLY A 10 12.71 1.99 6.30
C GLY A 10 12.39 3.42 6.74
N THR A 11 11.88 4.25 5.82
CA THR A 11 11.50 5.66 6.06
C THR A 11 9.99 5.88 6.03
N GLY A 12 9.20 4.83 5.80
CA GLY A 12 7.75 4.86 5.85
C GLY A 12 7.22 5.06 7.27
N MET A 13 5.99 5.57 7.36
CA MET A 13 5.28 5.83 8.60
C MET A 13 4.00 4.98 8.67
N ILE A 14 3.44 4.80 9.86
CA ILE A 14 2.22 4.00 10.00
C ILE A 14 1.02 4.63 9.25
N ASP A 15 0.94 5.96 9.25
CA ASP A 15 -0.09 6.75 8.54
C ASP A 15 -0.03 6.59 7.01
N ASP A 16 1.09 6.10 6.48
CA ASP A 16 1.19 5.75 5.06
C ASP A 16 0.22 4.61 4.69
N LEU A 17 -0.09 3.70 5.62
CA LEU A 17 -1.04 2.61 5.39
C LEU A 17 -2.47 3.12 5.21
N ASP A 18 -2.85 4.15 5.97
CA ASP A 18 -4.15 4.80 5.81
C ASP A 18 -4.24 5.52 4.46
N THR A 19 -3.15 6.18 4.06
CA THR A 19 -3.06 6.82 2.74
C THR A 19 -3.21 5.80 1.61
N LEU A 20 -2.53 4.66 1.71
CA LEU A 20 -2.66 3.57 0.73
C LEU A 20 -4.09 2.99 0.71
N ALA A 21 -4.71 2.84 1.88
CA ALA A 21 -6.09 2.37 1.98
C ALA A 21 -7.07 3.35 1.29
N GLU A 22 -6.91 4.65 1.53
CA GLU A 22 -7.72 5.69 0.89
C GLU A 22 -7.57 5.67 -0.64
N MET A 23 -6.33 5.52 -1.14
CA MET A 23 -6.07 5.39 -2.57
C MET A 23 -6.85 4.23 -3.20
N THR A 24 -6.95 3.09 -2.52
CA THR A 24 -7.70 1.93 -3.04
C THR A 24 -9.18 2.23 -3.22
N GLY A 25 -9.75 3.08 -2.38
CA GLY A 25 -11.12 3.57 -2.52
C GLY A 25 -11.24 4.66 -3.58
N ASN A 26 -10.31 5.60 -3.63
CA ASN A 26 -10.30 6.75 -4.55
C ASN A 26 -10.06 6.40 -6.01
N LEU A 27 -9.28 5.36 -6.26
CA LEU A 27 -8.93 4.89 -7.60
C LEU A 27 -9.59 3.54 -7.93
N GLY A 28 -10.62 3.16 -7.17
CA GLY A 28 -11.38 1.93 -7.36
C GLY A 28 -12.34 1.96 -8.57
N PRO A 29 -13.07 0.85 -8.80
CA PRO A 29 -14.00 0.71 -9.92
C PRO A 29 -15.00 1.88 -10.01
N GLY A 30 -15.19 2.41 -11.22
CA GLY A 30 -16.13 3.51 -11.47
C GLY A 30 -15.60 4.91 -11.14
N ARG A 31 -14.33 5.05 -10.69
CA ARG A 31 -13.72 6.35 -10.37
C ARG A 31 -12.63 6.78 -11.36
N THR A 32 -12.35 5.98 -12.39
CA THR A 32 -11.30 6.20 -13.39
C THR A 32 -11.77 5.89 -14.80
N PHE A 33 -11.10 6.48 -15.81
CA PHE A 33 -11.48 6.33 -17.22
C PHE A 33 -11.35 4.89 -17.76
N CYS A 34 -10.31 4.16 -17.34
CA CYS A 34 -10.08 2.77 -17.76
C CYS A 34 -9.85 1.85 -16.55
N ALA A 35 -9.79 0.54 -16.81
CA ALA A 35 -9.65 -0.50 -15.80
C ALA A 35 -8.23 -0.64 -15.22
N LEU A 36 -7.24 0.11 -15.73
CA LEU A 36 -5.85 0.01 -15.28
C LEU A 36 -5.69 0.37 -13.79
N ALA A 37 -6.22 1.51 -13.38
CA ALA A 37 -6.12 1.96 -12.00
C ALA A 37 -6.93 1.06 -11.02
N PRO A 38 -8.18 0.69 -11.30
CA PRO A 38 -8.93 -0.25 -10.47
C PRO A 38 -8.27 -1.62 -10.35
N GLY A 39 -7.65 -2.11 -11.43
CA GLY A 39 -6.87 -3.35 -11.41
C GLY A 39 -5.67 -3.27 -10.47
N ALA A 40 -4.92 -2.17 -10.50
CA ALA A 40 -3.81 -1.94 -9.57
C ALA A 40 -4.28 -1.79 -8.11
N MET A 41 -5.40 -1.08 -7.90
CA MET A 41 -5.97 -0.88 -6.56
C MET A 41 -6.51 -2.17 -5.94
N ALA A 42 -7.07 -3.08 -6.74
CA ALA A 42 -7.51 -4.38 -6.25
C ALA A 42 -6.35 -5.19 -5.65
N SER A 43 -5.20 -5.19 -6.33
CA SER A 43 -3.97 -5.83 -5.82
C SER A 43 -3.48 -5.19 -4.54
N LEU A 44 -3.43 -3.85 -4.47
CA LEU A 44 -3.02 -3.12 -3.27
C LEU A 44 -3.97 -3.36 -2.10
N GLN A 45 -5.28 -3.30 -2.33
CA GLN A 45 -6.30 -3.53 -1.30
C GLN A 45 -6.20 -4.95 -0.72
N SER A 46 -6.04 -5.95 -1.57
CA SER A 46 -5.79 -7.33 -1.13
C SER A 46 -4.50 -7.44 -0.32
N GLY A 47 -3.44 -6.77 -0.79
CA GLY A 47 -2.16 -6.66 -0.08
C GLY A 47 -2.33 -6.15 1.35
N LEU A 48 -2.95 -4.98 1.50
CA LEU A 48 -3.19 -4.37 2.82
C LEU A 48 -4.07 -5.23 3.72
N ARG A 49 -5.10 -5.88 3.15
CA ARG A 49 -6.05 -6.70 3.91
C ARG A 49 -5.42 -7.97 4.47
N TYR A 50 -4.66 -8.70 3.64
CA TYR A 50 -4.15 -10.02 4.01
C TYR A 50 -2.74 -9.97 4.60
N PHE A 51 -1.95 -8.94 4.27
CA PHE A 51 -0.56 -8.80 4.69
C PHE A 51 -0.30 -7.52 5.51
N GLY A 52 -1.35 -6.94 6.12
CA GLY A 52 -1.24 -5.69 6.89
C GLY A 52 -0.26 -5.77 8.06
N ALA A 53 -0.13 -6.94 8.68
CA ALA A 53 0.84 -7.17 9.75
C ALA A 53 2.28 -7.08 9.25
N GLU A 54 2.54 -7.53 8.03
CA GLU A 54 3.84 -7.48 7.38
C GLU A 54 4.22 -6.05 7.03
N PHE A 55 3.28 -5.24 6.51
CA PHE A 55 3.49 -3.81 6.31
C PHE A 55 3.81 -3.09 7.63
N THR A 56 3.03 -3.36 8.67
CA THR A 56 3.24 -2.78 10.01
C THR A 56 4.61 -3.15 10.55
N ARG A 57 4.97 -4.44 10.51
CA ARG A 57 6.28 -4.93 10.94
C ARG A 57 7.40 -4.24 10.17
N HIS A 58 7.28 -4.12 8.84
CA HIS A 58 8.29 -3.48 8.01
C HIS A 58 8.55 -2.02 8.43
N ILE A 59 7.48 -1.28 8.74
CA ILE A 59 7.53 0.10 9.22
C ILE A 59 8.16 0.17 10.62
N GLU A 60 7.72 -0.69 11.55
CA GLU A 60 8.21 -0.72 12.94
C GLU A 60 9.69 -1.12 13.02
N THR A 61 10.10 -2.12 12.26
CA THR A 61 11.49 -2.58 12.22
C THR A 61 12.36 -1.77 11.28
N ARG A 62 11.76 -0.86 10.49
CA ARG A 62 12.40 -0.07 9.43
C ARG A 62 13.29 -0.91 8.51
N ALA A 63 12.85 -2.12 8.21
CA ALA A 63 13.64 -3.10 7.49
C ALA A 63 12.74 -4.11 6.76
N CYS A 64 13.14 -4.48 5.55
CA CYS A 64 12.52 -5.57 4.83
C CYS A 64 13.00 -6.91 5.38
N ALA A 65 12.06 -7.77 5.74
CA ALA A 65 12.39 -9.07 6.34
C ALA A 65 12.78 -10.15 5.31
N TRP A 66 12.70 -9.85 4.02
CA TRP A 66 12.85 -10.80 2.93
C TRP A 66 13.89 -10.39 1.88
N THR A 67 14.66 -9.32 2.18
CA THR A 67 15.89 -8.92 1.47
C THR A 67 17.11 -9.49 2.18
#